data_AF-A0A154PHH9-F1
#
_entry.id   AF-A0A154PHH9-F1
#
_cell.length_a   1.000
_cell.length_b   1.000
_cell.length_c   1.000
_cell.angle_alpha   90.00
_cell.angle_beta   90.00
_cell.angle_gamma   90.00
#
_symmetry.space_group_name_H-M   'P 1'
#
loop_
_entity.id
_entity.type
_entity.pdbx_description
1 polymer ?
#
loop_
_entity_poly.entity_id
_entity_poly.type
_entity_poly.pdbx_seq_one_letter_code
_entity_poly.pdbx_strand_id
1 'polypeptide(L)' 'MEACKELKTKYDHCFNVWFSEKFLRGVNDDSECAALLKVYTECVAVSYSAEFTLHIFLFNAMKMRNN' A
#
# COMPACT_ATOMS: atom_id res chain seq x y z
N MET A 1 10.02 -16.45 2.15
CA MET A 1 8.88 -15.95 2.94
C MET A 1 7.68 -15.74 2.03
N GLU A 2 6.89 -16.78 1.82
CA GLU A 2 5.68 -16.74 0.98
C GLU A 2 4.47 -16.13 1.70
N ALA A 3 4.48 -16.13 3.04
CA ALA A 3 3.35 -15.69 3.86
C ALA A 3 2.85 -14.26 3.54
N CYS A 4 3.74 -13.34 3.16
CA CYS A 4 3.36 -11.98 2.81
C CYS A 4 3.21 -11.75 1.30
N LYS A 5 3.55 -12.72 0.44
CA LYS A 5 3.45 -12.55 -1.03
C LYS A 5 2.00 -12.42 -1.48
N GLU A 6 1.10 -13.24 -0.94
CA GLU A 6 -0.32 -13.14 -1.28
C GLU A 6 -0.95 -11.83 -0.78
N LEU A 7 -0.58 -11.40 0.43
CA LEU A 7 -1.00 -10.11 0.99
C LEU A 7 -0.48 -8.96 0.16
N LYS A 8 0.76 -9.05 -0.32
CA LYS A 8 1.35 -8.08 -1.26
C LYS A 8 0.55 -7.99 -2.53
N THR A 9 0.27 -9.11 -3.20
CA THR A 9 -0.47 -9.10 -4.47
C THR A 9 -1.86 -8.47 -4.31
N LYS A 10 -2.55 -8.78 -3.20
CA LYS A 10 -3.85 -8.17 -2.89
C LYS A 10 -3.74 -6.66 -2.65
N TYR A 11 -2.75 -6.24 -1.86
CA TYR A 11 -2.50 -4.83 -1.59
C TYR A 11 -2.10 -4.06 -2.85
N ASP A 12 -1.15 -4.56 -3.64
CA ASP A 12 -0.68 -3.94 -4.88
C ASP A 12 -1.83 -3.78 -5.88
N HIS A 13 -2.71 -4.78 -5.99
CA HIS A 13 -3.89 -4.69 -6.86
C HIS A 13 -4.84 -3.56 -6.42
N CYS A 14 -5.20 -3.53 -5.13
CA CYS A 14 -6.02 -2.46 -4.56
C CYS A 14 -5.38 -1.09 -4.80
N PHE A 15 -4.10 -0.97 -4.47
CA PHE A 15 -3.33 0.26 -4.61
C PHE A 15 -3.31 0.76 -6.06
N ASN A 16 -3.10 -0.11 -7.05
CA ASN A 16 -3.05 0.28 -8.45
C ASN A 16 -4.40 0.80 -8.97
N VAL A 17 -5.50 0.16 -8.58
CA VAL A 17 -6.86 0.60 -8.92
C VAL A 17 -7.15 1.95 -8.27
N TRP A 18 -6.95 2.05 -6.96
CA TRP A 18 -7.11 3.30 -6.22
C TRP A 18 -6.25 4.44 -6.78
N PHE A 19 -4.98 4.16 -7.08
CA PHE A 19 -4.05 5.15 -7.59
C PHE A 19 -4.52 5.70 -8.94
N SER A 20 -4.89 4.81 -9.87
CA SER A 20 -5.31 5.20 -11.22
C SER A 20 -6.69 5.85 -11.28
N GLU A 21 -7.64 5.38 -10.46
CA GLU A 21 -9.04 5.84 -10.53
C GLU A 21 -9.39 6.95 -9.55
N LYS A 22 -8.72 7.02 -8.40
CA LYS A 22 -9.02 7.98 -7.32
C LYS A 22 -7.92 9.02 -7.21
N PHE A 23 -6.70 8.58 -6.91
CA PHE A 23 -5.59 9.48 -6.58
C PHE A 23 -5.24 10.41 -7.75
N LEU A 24 -5.09 9.88 -8.97
CA LEU A 24 -4.84 10.69 -10.17
C LEU A 24 -5.98 11.66 -10.52
N ARG A 25 -7.18 11.43 -9.99
CA ARG A 25 -8.35 12.29 -10.18
C ARG A 25 -8.56 13.29 -9.02
N GLY A 26 -7.61 13.34 -8.08
CA GLY A 26 -7.67 14.23 -6.92
C GLY A 26 -8.49 13.70 -5.74
N VAL A 27 -8.94 12.45 -5.78
CA VAL A 27 -9.60 11.80 -4.65
C VAL A 27 -8.55 11.10 -3.80
N ASN A 28 -8.38 11.59 -2.57
CA ASN A 28 -7.35 11.17 -1.62
C ASN A 28 -7.87 10.22 -0.51
N ASP A 29 -9.10 9.73 -0.61
CA ASP A 29 -9.67 8.77 0.32
C ASP A 29 -9.04 7.38 0.14
N ASP A 30 -8.17 6.99 1.06
CA ASP A 30 -7.43 5.72 1.07
C ASP A 30 -8.12 4.60 1.86
N SER A 31 -9.34 4.83 2.34
CA SER A 31 -10.09 3.88 3.18
C SER A 31 -10.29 2.51 2.53
N GLU A 32 -10.41 2.48 1.21
CA GLU A 32 -10.52 1.27 0.37
C GLU A 32 -9.38 0.27 0.62
N CYS A 33 -8.14 0.76 0.65
CA CYS A 33 -6.96 -0.10 0.78
C CYS A 33 -6.36 -0.08 2.19
N ALA A 34 -6.85 0.78 3.10
CA ALA A 34 -6.29 0.95 4.45
C ALA A 34 -6.25 -0.36 5.26
N ALA A 35 -7.29 -1.19 5.18
CA ALA A 35 -7.33 -2.47 5.89
C ALA A 35 -6.30 -3.47 5.34
N LEU A 36 -6.16 -3.55 4.02
CA LEU A 36 -5.15 -4.38 3.36
C LEU A 36 -3.74 -3.90 3.67
N LEU A 37 -3.52 -2.58 3.64
CA LEU A 37 -2.25 -1.97 3.99
C LEU A 37 -1.83 -2.31 5.42
N LYS A 38 -2.76 -2.28 6.37
CA LYS A 38 -2.48 -2.62 7.77
C LYS A 38 -1.95 -4.05 7.90
N VAL A 39 -2.71 -5.02 7.39
CA VAL A 39 -2.35 -6.45 7.47
C VAL A 39 -1.06 -6.74 6.70
N TYR A 40 -0.88 -6.12 5.53
CA TYR A 40 0.35 -6.23 4.74
C TYR A 40 1.56 -5.65 5.49
N THR A 41 1.43 -4.45 6.07
CA THR A 41 2.50 -3.79 6.82
C THR A 41 2.88 -4.60 8.06
N GLU A 42 1.91 -5.14 8.80
CA GLU A 42 2.15 -6.03 9.95
C GLU A 42 2.93 -7.28 9.54
N CYS A 43 2.60 -7.89 8.39
CA CYS A 43 3.31 -9.06 7.87
C CYS A 43 4.78 -8.72 7.52
N VAL A 44 5.00 -7.57 6.87
CA VAL A 44 6.32 -7.13 6.38
C VAL A 44 7.20 -6.58 7.51
N ALA A 45 6.60 -5.93 8.53
CA ALA A 45 7.31 -5.38 9.68
C ALA A 45 8.10 -6.46 10.45
N VAL A 46 7.60 -7.70 10.45
CA VAL A 46 8.27 -8.85 11.07
C VAL A 46 9.48 -9.33 10.26
N SER A 47 9.58 -8.96 8.98
CA SER A 47 10.53 -9.58 8.05
C SER A 47 11.55 -8.66 7.39
N TYR A 48 11.61 -7.38 7.75
CA TYR A 48 12.65 -6.40 7.38
C TYR A 48 13.21 -6.57 5.94
N SER A 49 12.33 -6.73 4.95
CA SER A 49 12.74 -6.91 3.55
C SER A 49 12.72 -5.58 2.78
N ALA A 50 13.89 -5.14 2.32
CA ALA A 50 14.09 -3.83 1.68
C ALA A 50 13.20 -3.60 0.43
N GLU A 51 12.86 -4.65 -0.31
CA GLU A 51 12.00 -4.56 -1.49
C GLU A 51 10.54 -4.23 -1.15
N PHE A 52 10.05 -4.63 0.02
CA PHE A 52 8.67 -4.39 0.42
C PHE A 52 8.46 -2.97 0.96
N THR A 53 9.53 -2.32 1.43
CA THR A 53 9.51 -0.95 1.96
C THR A 53 9.16 0.11 0.92
N LEU A 54 9.56 -0.05 -0.36
CA LEU A 54 9.39 1.01 -1.37
C LEU A 54 7.91 1.34 -1.63
N HIS A 55 7.03 0.34 -1.69
CA HIS A 55 5.59 0.55 -1.89
C HIS A 55 4.94 1.27 -0.69
N ILE A 56 5.36 0.93 0.53
CA ILE A 56 4.91 1.59 1.76
C ILE A 56 5.40 3.03 1.79
N PHE A 57 6.66 3.29 1.40
CA PHE A 57 7.19 4.65 1.29
C PHE A 57 6.48 5.47 0.23
N LEU A 58 6.17 4.90 -0.95
CA LEU A 58 5.42 5.60 -2.00
C LEU A 58 4.03 6.00 -1.49
N PHE A 59 3.30 5.08 -0.84
CA PHE A 59 2.01 5.38 -0.23
C PHE A 59 2.11 6.54 0.79
N ASN A 60 3.04 6.46 1.74
CA ASN A 60 3.26 7.51 2.73
C ASN A 60 3.69 8.85 2.10
N ALA A 61 4.58 8.83 1.11
CA ALA A 61 5.04 10.02 0.41
C ALA A 61 3.92 10.70 -0.39
N MET A 62 2.99 9.93 -0.96
CA MET A 62 1.80 10.48 -1.62
C MET A 62 0.80 11.06 -0.62
N LYS A 63 0.64 10.43 0.55
CA LYS A 63 -0.19 10.97 1.64
C LYS A 63 0.33 12.31 2.15
N MET A 64 1.64 12.47 2.27
CA MET A 64 2.29 13.73 2.67
C MET A 64 2.17 14.86 1.64
N ARG A 65 1.92 14.54 0.36
CA ARG A 65 1.75 15.56 -0.70
C ARG A 65 0.32 16.11 -0.80
N ASN A 66 -0.66 15.37 -0.29
CA ASN A 66 -2.10 15.67 -0.41
C ASN A 66 -2.76 16.03 0.93
N ASN A 67 -1.97 16.36 1.96
CA ASN A 67 -2.41 16.91 3.25
C ASN A 67 -1.71 18.25 3.49
#